data_AF-A0A6B9FJ43-F1
#
_entry.id   AF-A0A6B9FJ43-F1
#
_cell.length_a   1.000
_cell.length_b   1.000
_cell.length_c   1.000
_cell.angle_alpha   90.00
_cell.angle_beta   90.00
_cell.angle_gamma   90.00
#
_symmetry.space_group_name_H-M   'P 1'
#
loop_
_entity.id
_entity.type
_entity.pdbx_description
1 polymer ?
#
loop_
_entity_poly.entity_id
_entity_poly.type
_entity_poly.pdbx_seq_one_letter_code
_entity_poly.pdbx_strand_id
1 'polypeptide(L)'
;MSVARDTGTGPPVPWRRLLAACAAEANLAPATVKRWSGVMAELEAALGRDDLASVSRRDLIDWKEKLLGSGRSANTVRTPYLSAVKAIMNYGVAGGRLEANVATGVVVKTPRPVLSRDRDFTDDEALTILRGSLQEPPAKLSIEHAAARRWVPWLCAYDGARLNEMTQLRGSDVRQVHGIWIVRITPEAGSAKTGLWRDVPLHPHLVAQGFLSFAGSRGSRPLFQDPARTRGCSKAHPIYKKVGERLAA
;
A
#
# COMPACT_ATOMS: atom_id res chain seq x y z
N MET A 1 27.06 38.75 34.71
CA MET A 1 27.64 37.70 33.84
C MET A 1 26.50 37.02 33.10
N SER A 2 26.24 37.44 31.86
CA SER A 2 25.28 36.81 30.97
C SER A 2 25.97 35.64 30.30
N VAL A 3 25.57 34.41 30.62
CA VAL A 3 26.04 33.21 29.93
C VAL A 3 25.33 33.19 28.58
N ALA A 4 26.06 33.55 27.53
CA ALA A 4 25.62 33.33 26.17
C ALA A 4 25.32 31.83 26.00
N ARG A 5 24.07 31.50 25.67
CA ARG A 5 23.74 30.16 25.19
C ARG A 5 24.41 30.01 23.84
N ASP A 6 25.44 29.19 23.80
CA ASP A 6 25.95 28.59 22.59
C ASP A 6 24.78 27.87 21.90
N THR A 7 24.20 28.49 20.87
CA THR A 7 23.21 27.84 20.01
C THR A 7 23.99 26.88 19.12
N GLY A 8 24.32 25.73 19.68
CA GLY A 8 25.11 24.68 19.04
C GLY A 8 24.53 24.34 17.68
N THR A 9 25.20 24.77 16.62
CA THR A 9 25.03 24.20 15.29
C THR A 9 25.73 22.85 15.29
N GLY A 10 25.02 21.84 15.81
CA GLY A 10 25.39 20.45 15.59
C GLY A 10 25.54 20.14 14.10
N PRO A 11 26.19 19.02 13.73
CA PRO A 11 26.38 18.66 12.34
C PRO A 11 25.01 18.56 11.61
N PRO A 12 24.93 18.94 10.33
CA PRO A 12 23.69 18.86 9.57
C PRO A 12 23.17 17.42 9.55
N VAL A 13 21.84 17.28 9.53
CA VAL A 13 21.15 15.99 9.59
C VAL A 13 20.31 15.79 8.31
N PRO A 14 20.92 15.31 7.21
CA PRO A 14 20.21 15.06 5.97
C PRO A 14 19.15 13.97 6.13
N TRP A 15 17.96 14.20 5.59
CA TRP A 15 16.86 13.25 5.70
C TRP A 15 17.16 11.93 4.97
N ARG A 16 17.95 11.98 3.89
CA ARG A 16 18.32 10.80 3.10
C ARG A 16 19.11 9.78 3.92
N ARG A 17 20.02 10.26 4.78
CA ARG A 17 20.81 9.41 5.68
C ARG A 17 19.93 8.77 6.75
N LEU A 18 19.05 9.55 7.38
CA LEU A 18 18.10 9.03 8.37
C LEU A 18 17.16 8.00 7.76
N LEU A 19 16.59 8.29 6.58
CA LEU A 19 15.68 7.36 5.92
C LEU A 19 16.40 6.07 5.52
N ALA A 20 17.61 6.14 4.97
CA ALA A 20 18.36 4.95 4.59
C ALA A 20 18.68 4.06 5.81
N ALA A 21 19.13 4.66 6.92
CA ALA A 21 19.39 3.95 8.17
C ALA A 21 18.12 3.32 8.75
N CYS A 22 17.03 4.09 8.85
CA CYS A 22 15.73 3.60 9.31
C CYS A 22 15.19 2.47 8.42
N ALA A 23 15.35 2.59 7.10
CA ALA A 23 14.91 1.58 6.15
C ALA A 23 15.66 0.26 6.31
N ALA A 24 16.97 0.31 6.54
CA ALA A 24 17.80 -0.86 6.78
C ALA A 24 17.47 -1.51 8.14
N GLU A 25 17.39 -0.71 9.20
CA GLU A 25 17.16 -1.22 10.56
C GLU A 25 15.77 -1.83 10.72
N ALA A 26 14.73 -1.14 10.27
CA ALA A 26 13.34 -1.59 10.40
C ALA A 26 12.87 -2.49 9.23
N ASN A 27 13.76 -2.84 8.29
CA ASN A 27 13.43 -3.58 7.08
C ASN A 27 12.19 -3.01 6.35
N LEU A 28 12.16 -1.69 6.17
CA LEU A 28 10.98 -1.01 5.64
C LEU A 28 10.62 -1.51 4.24
N ALA A 29 9.32 -1.71 4.01
CA ALA A 29 8.82 -2.13 2.71
C ALA A 29 9.24 -1.13 1.61
N PRO A 30 9.63 -1.59 0.40
CA PRO A 30 10.08 -0.70 -0.68
C PRO A 30 9.06 0.38 -1.08
N ALA A 31 7.77 0.09 -0.95
CA ALA A 31 6.70 1.06 -1.19
C ALA A 31 6.68 2.19 -0.14
N THR A 32 7.01 1.87 1.12
CA THR A 32 7.12 2.85 2.21
C THR A 32 8.32 3.76 1.97
N VAL A 33 9.49 3.18 1.67
CA VAL A 33 10.70 3.95 1.35
C VAL A 33 10.45 4.89 0.17
N LYS A 34 9.89 4.38 -0.95
CA LYS A 34 9.56 5.22 -2.11
C LYS A 34 8.61 6.37 -1.76
N ARG A 35 7.57 6.09 -0.95
CA ARG A 35 6.60 7.11 -0.54
C ARG A 35 7.25 8.16 0.35
N TRP A 36 8.01 7.75 1.36
CA TRP A 36 8.67 8.66 2.30
C TRP A 36 9.73 9.51 1.58
N SER A 37 10.53 8.93 0.69
CA SER A 37 11.47 9.68 -0.14
C SER A 37 10.80 10.77 -0.97
N GLY A 38 9.65 10.47 -1.58
CA GLY A 38 8.89 11.47 -2.35
C GLY A 38 8.38 12.62 -1.48
N VAL A 39 7.87 12.32 -0.29
CA VAL A 39 7.42 13.34 0.67
C VAL A 39 8.59 14.21 1.14
N MET A 40 9.71 13.60 1.52
CA MET A 40 10.87 14.35 2.00
C MET A 40 11.54 15.18 0.91
N ALA A 41 11.58 14.69 -0.34
CA ALA A 41 12.03 15.49 -1.47
C ALA A 41 11.14 16.71 -1.73
N GLU A 42 9.81 16.58 -1.55
CA GLU A 42 8.90 17.72 -1.65
C GLU A 42 9.07 18.72 -0.49
N LEU A 43 9.41 18.24 0.72
CA LEU A 43 9.77 19.10 1.84
C LEU A 43 11.10 19.83 1.58
N GLU A 44 12.14 19.11 1.15
CA GLU A 44 13.44 19.65 0.75
C GLU A 44 13.28 20.76 -0.31
N ALA A 45 12.48 20.50 -1.36
CA ALA A 45 12.20 21.48 -2.39
C ALA A 45 11.44 22.72 -1.87
N ALA A 46 10.58 22.56 -0.85
CA ALA A 46 9.87 23.67 -0.25
C ALA A 46 10.75 24.53 0.68
N LEU A 47 11.73 23.91 1.36
CA LEU A 47 12.62 24.59 2.30
C LEU A 47 13.94 25.06 1.66
N GLY A 48 14.32 24.50 0.51
CA GLY A 48 15.59 24.77 -0.16
C GLY A 48 16.81 24.19 0.56
N ARG A 49 16.61 23.23 1.48
CA ARG A 49 17.68 22.64 2.30
C ARG A 49 17.39 21.18 2.67
N ASP A 50 18.45 20.37 2.77
CA ASP A 50 18.43 18.98 3.27
C ASP A 50 19.13 18.89 4.63
N ASP A 51 18.54 19.54 5.62
CA ASP A 51 18.99 19.48 7.01
C ASP A 51 17.80 19.54 7.96
N LEU A 52 17.50 18.43 8.62
CA LEU A 52 16.39 18.31 9.56
C LEU A 52 16.67 18.97 10.92
N ALA A 53 17.93 19.23 11.27
CA ALA A 53 18.28 19.89 12.54
C ALA A 53 17.89 21.39 12.51
N SER A 54 17.93 22.02 11.33
CA SER A 54 17.51 23.42 11.15
C SER A 54 16.02 23.61 10.85
N VAL A 55 15.23 22.53 10.70
CA VAL A 55 13.80 22.63 10.42
C VAL A 55 13.04 23.08 11.68
N SER A 56 12.28 24.16 11.56
CA SER A 56 11.45 24.67 12.65
C SER A 56 10.03 24.08 12.58
N ARG A 57 9.30 24.15 13.70
CA ARG A 57 7.85 23.83 13.69
C ARG A 57 7.08 24.75 12.74
N ARG A 58 7.50 26.01 12.60
CA ARG A 58 6.85 26.98 11.71
C ARG A 58 7.00 26.58 10.25
N ASP A 59 8.19 26.13 9.86
CA ASP A 59 8.47 25.62 8.50
C ASP A 59 7.50 24.50 8.11
N LEU A 60 7.25 23.56 9.03
CA LEU A 60 6.33 22.44 8.81
C LEU A 60 4.87 22.88 8.75
N ILE A 61 4.49 23.92 9.50
CA ILE A 61 3.15 24.50 9.44
C ILE A 61 2.94 25.22 8.10
N ASP A 62 3.89 26.04 7.67
CA ASP A 62 3.86 26.76 6.40
C ASP A 62 3.83 25.80 5.22
N TRP A 63 4.67 24.76 5.26
CA TRP A 63 4.64 23.71 4.25
C TRP A 63 3.29 23.01 4.22
N LYS A 64 2.77 22.56 5.37
CA LYS A 64 1.43 21.95 5.48
C LYS A 64 0.34 22.85 4.89
N GLU A 65 0.36 24.16 5.18
CA GLU A 65 -0.60 25.13 4.66
C GLU A 65 -0.48 25.29 3.15
N LYS A 66 0.75 25.36 2.61
CA LYS A 66 1.00 25.35 1.16
C LYS A 66 0.44 24.10 0.48
N LEU A 67 0.63 22.92 1.07
CA LEU A 67 0.08 21.67 0.52
C LEU A 67 -1.45 21.67 0.48
N LEU A 68 -2.10 22.21 1.52
CA LEU A 68 -3.55 22.34 1.54
C LEU A 68 -4.03 23.39 0.53
N GLY A 69 -3.33 24.52 0.44
CA GLY A 69 -3.61 25.60 -0.51
C GLY A 69 -3.45 25.20 -1.97
N SER A 70 -2.62 24.20 -2.27
CA SER A 70 -2.48 23.64 -3.62
C SER A 70 -3.59 22.64 -3.99
N GLY A 71 -4.68 22.56 -3.21
CA GLY A 71 -5.82 21.66 -3.46
C GLY A 71 -5.59 20.21 -3.05
N ARG A 72 -4.52 19.88 -2.32
CA ARG A 72 -4.28 18.51 -1.86
C ARG A 72 -5.24 18.14 -0.74
N SER A 73 -5.82 16.94 -0.80
CA SER A 73 -6.76 16.50 0.23
C SER A 73 -6.13 16.51 1.63
N ALA A 74 -6.91 16.94 2.62
CA ALA A 74 -6.45 17.02 4.00
C ALA A 74 -6.02 15.65 4.56
N ASN A 75 -6.66 14.56 4.12
CA ASN A 75 -6.25 13.19 4.47
C ASN A 75 -4.89 12.83 3.88
N THR A 76 -4.59 13.26 2.65
CA THR A 76 -3.28 13.06 2.02
C THR A 76 -2.19 13.84 2.77
N VAL A 77 -2.46 15.08 3.18
CA VAL A 77 -1.48 15.84 3.97
C VAL A 77 -1.29 15.21 5.36
N ARG A 78 -2.38 14.79 6.01
CA ARG A 78 -2.33 14.20 7.35
C ARG A 78 -1.59 12.86 7.40
N THR A 79 -2.00 11.92 6.56
CA THR A 79 -1.63 10.51 6.73
C THR A 79 -0.29 10.21 6.06
N PRO A 80 -0.13 10.27 4.73
CA PRO A 80 1.16 9.95 4.11
C PRO A 80 2.23 11.03 4.28
N TYR A 81 1.89 12.33 4.29
CA TYR A 81 2.90 13.40 4.34
C TYR A 81 3.43 13.62 5.77
N LEU A 82 2.57 14.09 6.68
CA LEU A 82 3.02 14.40 8.05
C LEU A 82 3.50 13.17 8.81
N SER A 83 2.95 11.97 8.56
CA SER A 83 3.45 10.77 9.24
C SER A 83 4.85 10.36 8.77
N ALA A 84 5.21 10.59 7.50
CA ALA A 84 6.56 10.30 7.01
C ALA A 84 7.58 11.22 7.68
N VAL A 85 7.31 12.53 7.70
CA VAL A 85 8.18 13.52 8.39
C VAL A 85 8.32 13.16 9.87
N LYS A 86 7.20 12.92 10.56
CA LYS A 86 7.21 12.53 11.99
C LYS A 86 8.02 11.28 12.24
N ALA A 87 7.87 10.24 11.41
CA ALA A 87 8.58 8.98 11.59
C ALA A 87 10.08 9.13 11.42
N ILE A 88 10.53 9.85 10.39
CA ILE A 88 11.96 10.08 10.13
C ILE A 88 12.59 10.93 11.24
N MET A 89 11.90 12.00 11.67
CA MET A 89 12.39 12.83 12.79
C MET A 89 12.40 12.06 14.12
N ASN A 90 11.39 11.23 14.40
CA ASN A 90 11.39 10.35 15.57
C ASN A 90 12.59 9.39 15.56
N TYR A 91 12.92 8.79 14.41
CA TYR A 91 14.10 7.95 14.28
C TYR A 91 15.39 8.74 14.52
N GLY A 92 15.47 9.98 14.02
CA GLY A 92 16.58 10.89 14.30
C GLY A 92 16.75 11.20 15.79
N VAL A 93 15.65 11.48 16.51
CA VAL A 93 15.66 11.72 17.96
C VAL A 93 16.07 10.46 18.73
N ALA A 94 15.47 9.31 18.42
CA ALA A 94 15.79 8.04 19.09
C ALA A 94 17.27 7.64 18.90
N GLY A 95 17.87 7.98 17.76
CA GLY A 95 19.29 7.78 17.49
C GLY A 95 20.21 8.90 17.98
N GLY A 96 19.70 9.88 18.75
CA GLY A 96 20.49 11.01 19.28
C GLY A 96 21.02 11.98 18.22
N ARG A 97 20.47 11.95 17.00
CA ARG A 97 20.88 12.82 15.88
C ARG A 97 20.08 14.11 15.82
N LEU A 98 18.89 14.14 16.41
CA LEU A 98 18.04 15.32 16.55
C LEU A 98 17.71 15.49 18.03
N GLU A 99 17.69 16.74 18.51
CA GLU A 99 17.32 17.02 19.90
C GLU A 99 15.82 16.80 20.15
N ALA A 100 14.98 17.17 19.17
CA ALA A 100 13.54 17.05 19.27
C ALA A 100 12.87 16.83 17.91
N ASN A 101 11.69 16.22 17.93
CA ASN A 101 10.84 16.11 16.75
C ASN A 101 9.92 17.34 16.66
N VAL A 102 10.30 18.31 15.84
CA VAL A 102 9.49 19.54 15.64
C VAL A 102 8.16 19.29 14.93
N ALA A 103 7.99 18.14 14.27
CA ALA A 103 6.73 17.72 13.67
C ALA A 103 5.71 17.24 14.71
N THR A 104 6.12 16.95 15.93
CA THR A 104 5.21 16.64 17.05
C THR A 104 4.29 17.84 17.30
N GLY A 105 2.97 17.58 17.30
CA GLY A 105 1.93 18.61 17.42
C GLY A 105 1.49 19.26 16.11
N VAL A 106 2.20 19.05 14.99
CA VAL A 106 1.73 19.48 13.67
C VAL A 106 0.60 18.56 13.23
N VAL A 107 -0.62 19.09 13.15
CA VAL A 107 -1.83 18.32 12.83
C VAL A 107 -2.63 19.00 11.73
N VAL A 108 -3.28 18.17 10.91
CA VAL A 108 -4.33 18.59 9.98
C VAL A 108 -5.65 18.13 10.58
N LYS A 109 -6.50 19.09 10.96
CA LYS A 109 -7.86 18.78 11.39
C LYS A 109 -8.69 18.48 10.13
N THR A 110 -9.31 17.31 10.11
CA THR A 110 -10.25 16.92 9.05
C THR A 110 -11.62 16.75 9.68
N PRO A 111 -12.69 17.37 9.15
CA PRO A 111 -14.03 17.04 9.60
C PRO A 111 -14.28 15.55 9.40
N ARG A 112 -15.10 14.96 10.28
CA ARG A 112 -15.58 13.59 10.05
C ARG A 112 -16.35 13.61 8.72
N PRO A 113 -16.07 12.71 7.77
CA PRO A 113 -16.85 12.65 6.55
C PRO A 113 -18.31 12.38 6.88
N VAL A 114 -19.21 13.14 6.26
CA VAL A 114 -20.63 12.84 6.28
C VAL A 114 -20.86 11.68 5.32
N LEU A 115 -21.29 10.55 5.84
CA LEU A 115 -21.60 9.36 5.05
C LEU A 115 -23.08 9.42 4.71
N SER A 116 -23.40 9.60 3.42
CA SER A 116 -24.77 9.61 2.92
C SER A 116 -25.31 8.22 2.55
N ARG A 117 -24.45 7.21 2.59
CA ARG A 117 -24.78 5.79 2.39
C ARG A 117 -23.77 4.89 3.09
N ASP A 118 -24.12 3.62 3.24
CA ASP A 118 -23.21 2.60 3.72
C ASP A 118 -22.01 2.41 2.79
N ARG A 119 -20.89 2.00 3.39
CA ARG A 119 -19.64 1.75 2.65
C ARG A 119 -19.65 0.41 1.93
N ASP A 120 -20.46 -0.51 2.42
CA ASP A 120 -20.56 -1.87 1.90
C ASP A 120 -21.47 -1.87 0.68
N PHE A 121 -21.25 -2.84 -0.21
CA PHE A 121 -22.12 -3.01 -1.37
C PHE A 121 -23.50 -3.46 -0.92
N THR A 122 -24.54 -2.93 -1.54
CA THR A 122 -25.85 -3.57 -1.47
C THR A 122 -25.81 -4.91 -2.22
N ASP A 123 -26.78 -5.78 -1.96
CA ASP A 123 -26.90 -7.06 -2.68
C ASP A 123 -26.99 -6.84 -4.19
N ASP A 124 -27.72 -5.81 -4.65
CA ASP A 124 -27.84 -5.48 -6.07
C ASP A 124 -26.52 -5.00 -6.68
N GLU A 125 -25.75 -4.17 -5.95
CA GLU A 125 -24.42 -3.73 -6.38
C GLU A 125 -23.45 -4.91 -6.48
N ALA A 126 -23.44 -5.78 -5.46
CA ALA A 126 -22.61 -6.98 -5.44
C ALA A 126 -22.99 -7.94 -6.57
N LEU A 127 -24.28 -8.21 -6.76
CA LEU A 127 -24.78 -9.05 -7.85
C LEU A 127 -24.47 -8.47 -9.23
N THR A 128 -24.50 -7.14 -9.38
CA THR A 128 -24.10 -6.48 -10.64
C THR A 128 -22.64 -6.79 -10.97
N ILE A 129 -21.73 -6.67 -10.00
CA ILE A 129 -20.31 -6.99 -10.18
C ILE A 129 -20.13 -8.49 -10.49
N LEU A 130 -20.77 -9.36 -9.71
CA LEU A 130 -20.63 -10.81 -9.86
C LEU A 130 -21.20 -11.31 -11.20
N ARG A 131 -22.35 -10.79 -11.65
CA ARG A 131 -22.91 -11.10 -12.98
C ARG A 131 -22.01 -10.57 -14.09
N GLY A 132 -21.45 -9.37 -13.93
CA GLY A 132 -20.48 -8.79 -14.86
C GLY A 132 -19.23 -9.66 -15.01
N SER A 133 -18.77 -10.29 -13.93
CA SER A 133 -17.63 -11.22 -13.97
C SER A 133 -17.89 -12.50 -14.78
N LEU A 134 -19.15 -12.86 -15.02
CA LEU A 134 -19.53 -14.03 -15.81
C LEU A 134 -19.61 -13.74 -17.32
N GLN A 135 -19.60 -12.47 -17.72
CA GLN A 135 -19.67 -12.07 -19.12
C GLN A 135 -18.34 -12.32 -19.83
N GLU A 136 -18.40 -12.52 -21.15
CA GLU A 136 -17.20 -12.67 -21.97
C GLU A 136 -16.34 -11.39 -21.86
N PRO A 137 -15.06 -11.50 -21.46
CA PRO A 137 -14.20 -10.34 -21.37
C PRO A 137 -13.89 -9.78 -22.77
N PRO A 138 -13.62 -8.47 -22.88
CA PRO A 138 -13.23 -7.89 -24.17
C PRO A 138 -12.01 -8.60 -24.77
N ALA A 139 -12.05 -8.90 -26.07
CA ALA A 139 -11.01 -9.68 -26.78
C ALA A 139 -9.59 -9.09 -26.69
N LYS A 140 -9.46 -7.80 -26.34
CA LYS A 140 -8.17 -7.12 -26.18
C LYS A 140 -7.50 -7.37 -24.81
N LEU A 141 -8.21 -7.96 -23.84
CA LEU A 141 -7.61 -8.30 -22.55
C LEU A 141 -6.66 -9.48 -22.70
N SER A 142 -5.57 -9.48 -21.92
CA SER A 142 -4.76 -10.68 -21.78
C SER A 142 -5.55 -11.78 -21.08
N ILE A 143 -5.20 -13.04 -21.35
CA ILE A 143 -5.83 -14.19 -20.72
C ILE A 143 -5.75 -14.13 -19.18
N GLU A 144 -4.66 -13.59 -18.62
CA GLU A 144 -4.51 -13.39 -17.17
C GLU A 144 -5.48 -12.35 -16.60
N HIS A 145 -5.67 -11.23 -17.30
CA HIS A 145 -6.57 -10.15 -16.83
C HIS A 145 -8.04 -10.54 -17.05
N ALA A 146 -8.35 -11.22 -18.16
CA ALA A 146 -9.62 -11.88 -18.37
C ALA A 146 -9.95 -12.84 -17.22
N ALA A 147 -9.01 -13.72 -16.85
CA ALA A 147 -9.17 -14.61 -15.70
C ALA A 147 -9.33 -13.85 -14.38
N ALA A 148 -8.59 -12.75 -14.19
CA ALA A 148 -8.70 -11.93 -12.99
C ALA A 148 -10.12 -11.35 -12.85
N ARG A 149 -10.68 -10.80 -13.94
CA ARG A 149 -12.06 -10.28 -13.97
C ARG A 149 -13.08 -11.37 -13.70
N ARG A 150 -12.85 -12.59 -14.20
CA ARG A 150 -13.75 -13.73 -14.02
C ARG A 150 -13.79 -14.26 -12.59
N TRP A 151 -12.64 -14.39 -11.95
CA TRP A 151 -12.51 -15.16 -10.70
C TRP A 151 -12.34 -14.31 -9.44
N VAL A 152 -11.62 -13.20 -9.52
CA VAL A 152 -11.27 -12.42 -8.33
C VAL A 152 -12.51 -11.84 -7.62
N PRO A 153 -13.54 -11.32 -8.30
CA PRO A 153 -14.77 -10.88 -7.62
C PRO A 153 -15.45 -12.01 -6.82
N TRP A 154 -15.56 -13.21 -7.40
CA TRP A 154 -16.16 -14.36 -6.72
C TRP A 154 -15.33 -14.85 -5.53
N LEU A 155 -14.00 -14.90 -5.68
CA LEU A 155 -13.10 -15.24 -4.57
C LEU A 155 -13.26 -14.24 -3.43
N CYS A 156 -13.22 -12.93 -3.71
CA CYS A 156 -13.42 -11.90 -2.69
C CYS A 156 -14.79 -11.98 -2.02
N ALA A 157 -15.86 -12.28 -2.78
CA ALA A 157 -17.22 -12.38 -2.26
C ALA A 157 -17.41 -13.56 -1.29
N TYR A 158 -16.79 -14.70 -1.55
CA TYR A 158 -16.89 -15.88 -0.68
C TYR A 158 -15.91 -15.88 0.49
N ASP A 159 -14.69 -15.43 0.25
CA ASP A 159 -13.58 -15.66 1.18
C ASP A 159 -13.30 -14.45 2.08
N GLY A 160 -13.95 -13.30 1.81
CA GLY A 160 -13.70 -12.03 2.50
C GLY A 160 -12.25 -11.54 2.38
N ALA A 161 -11.52 -12.05 1.40
CA ALA A 161 -10.10 -11.79 1.24
C ALA A 161 -9.85 -10.43 0.59
N ARG A 162 -8.67 -9.85 0.86
CA ARG A 162 -8.29 -8.59 0.22
C ARG A 162 -8.04 -8.85 -1.26
N LEU A 163 -8.45 -7.91 -2.11
CA LEU A 163 -8.22 -7.95 -3.56
C LEU A 163 -6.79 -8.36 -3.93
N ASN A 164 -5.79 -7.75 -3.30
CA ASN A 164 -4.38 -8.04 -3.59
C ASN A 164 -3.89 -9.39 -3.06
N GLU A 165 -4.57 -9.98 -2.06
CA GLU A 165 -4.29 -11.35 -1.61
C GLU A 165 -4.80 -12.37 -2.65
N MET A 166 -5.86 -12.03 -3.39
CA MET A 166 -6.40 -12.87 -4.46
C MET A 166 -5.60 -12.72 -5.76
N THR A 167 -5.22 -11.51 -6.15
CA THR A 167 -4.49 -11.28 -7.42
C THR A 167 -3.06 -11.84 -7.43
N GLN A 168 -2.50 -12.19 -6.25
CA GLN A 168 -1.19 -12.80 -6.12
C GLN A 168 -1.19 -14.34 -6.15
N LEU A 169 -2.36 -14.99 -6.11
CA LEU A 169 -2.46 -16.44 -6.02
C LEU A 169 -1.76 -17.16 -7.17
N ARG A 170 -1.19 -18.32 -6.85
CA ARG A 170 -0.61 -19.29 -7.79
C ARG A 170 -1.49 -20.54 -7.83
N GLY A 171 -1.40 -21.32 -8.90
CA GLY A 171 -2.15 -22.60 -8.94
C GLY A 171 -1.75 -23.54 -7.81
N SER A 172 -0.47 -23.55 -7.41
CA SER A 172 0.04 -24.32 -6.27
C SER A 172 -0.50 -23.89 -4.90
N ASP A 173 -1.11 -22.71 -4.81
CA ASP A 173 -1.75 -22.24 -3.57
C ASP A 173 -3.15 -22.87 -3.39
N VAL A 174 -3.70 -23.53 -4.41
CA VAL A 174 -4.97 -24.26 -4.35
C VAL A 174 -4.69 -25.75 -4.10
N ARG A 175 -5.20 -26.28 -2.99
CA ARG A 175 -4.93 -27.67 -2.59
C ARG A 175 -6.05 -28.24 -1.74
N GLN A 176 -6.07 -29.55 -1.59
CA GLN A 176 -7.03 -30.23 -0.74
C GLN A 176 -6.39 -30.56 0.61
N VAL A 177 -7.07 -30.25 1.70
CA VAL A 177 -6.68 -30.55 3.08
C VAL A 177 -7.87 -31.20 3.78
N HIS A 178 -7.70 -32.42 4.27
CA HIS A 178 -8.78 -33.20 4.92
C HIS A 178 -10.08 -33.26 4.09
N GLY A 179 -9.96 -33.45 2.77
CA GLY A 179 -11.11 -33.51 1.86
C GLY A 179 -11.68 -32.14 1.45
N ILE A 180 -11.25 -31.04 2.09
CA ILE A 180 -11.73 -29.69 1.81
C ILE A 180 -10.74 -28.97 0.90
N TRP A 181 -11.23 -28.41 -0.20
CA TRP A 181 -10.43 -27.54 -1.05
C TRP A 181 -10.18 -26.21 -0.35
N ILE A 182 -8.93 -25.76 -0.36
CA ILE A 182 -8.50 -24.51 0.25
C ILE A 182 -7.65 -23.69 -0.71
N VAL A 183 -7.61 -22.39 -0.46
CA VAL A 183 -6.63 -21.44 -0.99
C VAL A 183 -5.70 -21.03 0.14
N ARG A 184 -4.39 -21.16 -0.08
CA ARG A 184 -3.36 -20.64 0.83
C ARG A 184 -3.00 -19.21 0.46
N ILE A 185 -3.36 -18.26 1.32
CA ILE A 185 -2.87 -16.89 1.23
C ILE A 185 -1.53 -16.84 1.97
N THR A 186 -0.44 -16.52 1.28
CA THR A 186 0.92 -16.57 1.84
C THR A 186 1.75 -15.35 1.42
N PRO A 187 2.65 -14.84 2.30
CA PRO A 187 3.61 -13.80 1.95
C PRO A 187 4.60 -14.22 0.84
N GLU A 188 4.74 -15.53 0.57
CA GLU A 188 5.61 -16.04 -0.50
C GLU A 188 5.09 -15.72 -1.91
N ALA A 189 3.77 -15.58 -2.06
CA ALA A 189 3.14 -15.25 -3.35
C ALA A 189 3.15 -13.73 -3.61
N GLY A 190 3.21 -12.93 -2.55
CA GLY A 190 3.22 -11.48 -2.59
C GLY A 190 3.05 -10.89 -1.19
N SER A 191 3.31 -9.59 -1.04
CA SER A 191 3.33 -8.95 0.28
C SER A 191 1.94 -8.95 0.92
N ALA A 192 1.80 -9.72 2.01
CA ALA A 192 0.66 -9.65 2.91
C ALA A 192 0.91 -8.60 4.01
N LYS A 193 -0.09 -7.79 4.35
CA LYS A 193 0.06 -6.69 5.32
C LYS A 193 0.53 -7.15 6.70
N THR A 194 0.13 -8.35 7.12
CA THR A 194 0.54 -8.95 8.40
C THR A 194 1.78 -9.82 8.28
N GLY A 195 2.25 -10.12 7.07
CA GLY A 195 3.32 -11.10 6.84
C GLY A 195 2.96 -12.55 7.22
N LEU A 196 1.70 -12.81 7.60
CA LEU A 196 1.23 -14.14 8.00
C LEU A 196 0.55 -14.85 6.85
N TRP A 197 0.65 -16.18 6.84
CA TRP A 197 -0.12 -17.04 5.96
C TRP A 197 -1.43 -17.48 6.63
N ARG A 198 -2.43 -17.80 5.82
CA ARG A 198 -3.67 -18.45 6.26
C ARG A 198 -4.25 -19.33 5.16
N ASP A 199 -4.90 -20.41 5.57
CA ASP A 199 -5.64 -21.28 4.66
C ASP A 199 -7.12 -20.89 4.71
N VAL A 200 -7.75 -20.73 3.54
CA VAL A 200 -9.15 -20.32 3.40
C VAL A 200 -9.90 -21.41 2.65
N PRO A 201 -10.99 -21.98 3.21
CA PRO A 201 -11.83 -22.95 2.50
C PRO A 201 -12.44 -22.35 1.24
N LEU A 202 -12.35 -23.08 0.12
CA LEU A 202 -13.02 -22.70 -1.12
C LEU A 202 -14.51 -23.06 -1.05
N HIS A 203 -15.34 -22.07 -1.36
CA HIS A 203 -16.78 -22.29 -1.44
C HIS A 203 -17.13 -23.31 -2.55
N PRO A 204 -18.03 -24.29 -2.33
CA PRO A 204 -18.38 -25.32 -3.32
C PRO A 204 -18.85 -24.76 -4.66
N HIS A 205 -19.46 -23.57 -4.68
CA HIS A 205 -19.86 -22.91 -5.91
C HIS A 205 -18.67 -22.57 -6.83
N LEU A 206 -17.52 -22.18 -6.27
CA LEU A 206 -16.30 -21.93 -7.06
C LEU A 206 -15.78 -23.23 -7.68
N VAL A 207 -15.87 -24.34 -6.94
CA VAL A 207 -15.51 -25.67 -7.43
C VAL A 207 -16.42 -26.06 -8.59
N ALA A 208 -17.74 -25.92 -8.42
CA ALA A 208 -18.73 -26.21 -9.46
C ALA A 208 -18.55 -25.35 -10.72
N GLN A 209 -18.14 -24.09 -10.57
CA GLN A 209 -17.82 -23.19 -11.69
C GLN A 209 -16.53 -23.58 -12.43
N GLY A 210 -15.73 -24.51 -11.92
CA GLY A 210 -14.50 -24.97 -12.56
C GLY A 210 -13.22 -24.26 -12.12
N PHE A 211 -13.23 -23.55 -10.97
CA PHE A 211 -12.05 -22.82 -10.48
C PHE A 211 -10.84 -23.74 -10.28
N LEU A 212 -11.06 -24.98 -9.80
CA LEU A 212 -9.98 -25.95 -9.58
C LEU A 212 -9.28 -26.35 -10.89
N SER A 213 -10.05 -26.56 -11.96
CA SER A 213 -9.50 -26.87 -13.28
C SER A 213 -8.66 -25.72 -13.80
N PHE A 214 -9.18 -24.48 -13.68
CA PHE A 214 -8.45 -23.28 -14.03
C PHE A 214 -7.14 -23.15 -13.23
N ALA A 215 -7.19 -23.29 -11.90
CA ALA A 215 -6.01 -23.19 -11.05
C ALA A 215 -4.98 -24.29 -11.37
N GLY A 216 -5.43 -25.53 -11.57
CA GLY A 216 -4.60 -26.66 -11.95
C GLY A 216 -3.87 -26.42 -13.28
N SER A 217 -4.52 -25.83 -14.27
CA SER A 217 -3.91 -25.50 -15.58
C SER A 217 -2.70 -24.54 -15.48
N ARG A 218 -2.59 -23.80 -14.38
CA ARG A 218 -1.49 -22.84 -14.15
C ARG A 218 -0.31 -23.46 -13.41
N GLY A 219 -0.49 -24.57 -12.69
CA GLY A 219 0.58 -25.20 -11.90
C GLY A 219 1.14 -24.23 -10.86
N SER A 220 2.46 -24.09 -10.77
CA SER A 220 3.11 -23.14 -9.84
C SER A 220 3.08 -21.67 -10.28
N ARG A 221 2.55 -21.38 -11.48
CA ARG A 221 2.51 -20.01 -12.02
C ARG A 221 1.41 -19.20 -11.35
N PRO A 222 1.54 -17.85 -11.33
CA PRO A 222 0.46 -16.98 -10.89
C PRO A 222 -0.80 -17.18 -11.74
N LEU A 223 -1.97 -17.07 -11.09
CA LEU A 223 -3.27 -17.25 -11.72
C LEU A 223 -3.68 -16.06 -12.61
N PHE A 224 -3.34 -14.86 -12.17
CA PHE A 224 -3.93 -13.61 -12.69
C PHE A 224 -2.91 -12.62 -13.24
N GLN A 225 -1.65 -13.04 -13.36
CA GLN A 225 -0.57 -12.19 -13.83
C GLN A 225 0.47 -12.99 -14.59
N ASP A 226 1.08 -12.35 -15.58
CA ASP A 226 2.22 -12.88 -16.30
C ASP A 226 3.43 -11.96 -16.03
N PRO A 227 4.43 -12.44 -15.26
CA PRO A 227 5.66 -11.69 -15.01
C PRO A 227 6.37 -11.24 -16.30
N ALA A 228 6.30 -12.02 -17.39
CA ALA A 228 6.99 -11.72 -18.64
C ALA A 228 6.30 -10.59 -19.45
N ARG A 229 5.00 -10.36 -19.24
CA ARG A 229 4.23 -9.37 -20.02
C ARG A 229 4.19 -7.98 -19.38
N THR A 230 4.87 -7.79 -18.25
CA THR A 230 4.66 -6.57 -17.46
C THR A 230 5.73 -5.50 -17.68
N ARG A 231 5.30 -4.28 -18.02
CA ARG A 231 6.16 -3.09 -18.10
C ARG A 231 6.01 -2.19 -16.86
N GLY A 232 7.13 -1.58 -16.44
CA GLY A 232 7.15 -0.57 -15.38
C GLY A 232 6.76 -1.09 -13.98
N CYS A 233 6.98 -2.37 -13.70
CA CYS A 233 6.83 -2.93 -12.36
C CYS A 233 8.12 -2.85 -11.57
N SER A 234 7.99 -2.65 -10.25
CA SER A 234 9.11 -2.57 -9.31
C SER A 234 8.68 -3.19 -7.99
N LYS A 235 9.61 -3.42 -7.06
CA LYS A 235 9.26 -3.88 -5.71
C LYS A 235 8.27 -2.95 -5.00
N ALA A 236 8.29 -1.64 -5.31
CA ALA A 236 7.34 -0.66 -4.79
C ALA A 236 5.95 -0.70 -5.48
N HIS A 237 5.90 -1.15 -6.75
CA HIS A 237 4.69 -1.29 -7.56
C HIS A 237 4.64 -2.67 -8.23
N PRO A 238 4.38 -3.72 -7.43
CA PRO A 238 4.36 -5.08 -7.92
C PRO A 238 3.15 -5.35 -8.83
N ILE A 239 3.27 -6.38 -9.66
CA ILE A 239 2.33 -6.70 -10.73
C ILE A 239 0.92 -6.98 -10.19
N TYR A 240 0.80 -7.75 -9.10
CA TYR A 240 -0.49 -8.12 -8.51
C TYR A 240 -1.32 -6.91 -8.05
N LYS A 241 -0.67 -5.81 -7.62
CA LYS A 241 -1.37 -4.56 -7.29
C LYS A 241 -1.96 -3.89 -8.53
N LYS A 242 -1.21 -3.87 -9.63
CA LYS A 242 -1.70 -3.32 -10.91
C LYS A 242 -2.87 -4.13 -11.47
N VAL A 243 -2.85 -5.45 -11.30
CA VAL A 243 -4.01 -6.29 -11.65
C VAL A 243 -5.23 -5.82 -10.87
N GLY A 244 -5.10 -5.67 -9.54
CA GLY A 244 -6.18 -5.16 -8.68
C GLY A 244 -6.71 -3.78 -9.13
N GLU A 245 -5.80 -2.83 -9.38
CA GLU A 245 -6.15 -1.48 -9.86
C GLU A 245 -6.93 -1.48 -11.18
N ARG A 246 -6.68 -2.46 -12.05
CA ARG A 246 -7.30 -2.57 -13.38
C ARG A 246 -8.53 -3.49 -13.43
N LEU A 247 -8.94 -4.09 -12.32
CA LEU A 247 -10.16 -4.89 -12.29
C LEU A 247 -11.42 -4.04 -12.45
N ALA A 248 -11.36 -2.78 -11.98
CA ALA A 248 -12.46 -1.82 -12.03
C ALA A 248 -12.34 -0.76 -13.15
N ALA A 249 -11.29 -0.86 -13.99
CA ALA A 249 -11.08 0.00 -15.16
C ALA A 249 -11.57 -0.72 -16.42
#